data_AF-A0A833QUG2-F1
#
_entry.id   AF-A0A833QUG2-F1
#
_cell.length_a   1.000
_cell.length_b   1.000
_cell.length_c   1.000
_cell.angle_alpha   90.00
_cell.angle_beta   90.00
_cell.angle_gamma   90.00
#
_symmetry.space_group_name_H-M   'P 1'
#
loop_
_entity.id
_entity.type
_entity.pdbx_description
1 polymer ?
#
loop_
_entity_poly.entity_id
_entity_poly.type
_entity_poly.pdbx_seq_one_letter_code
_entity_poly.pdbx_strand_id
1 'polypeptide(L)'
;MQFFGGSTTAEASLLPAAPPGTGASGAGNNANMLYIFNRAGICLLYREWNRPLRTLDPQQDHKLMFGLLFSLRSFTAKIDPTV
;
A
#
# COMPACT_ATOMS: atom_id res chain seq x y z
N MET A 1 -52.29 -0.65 13.40
CA MET A 1 -51.79 -1.82 12.63
C MET A 1 -50.38 -1.50 12.18
N GLN A 2 -49.44 -2.35 12.57
CA GLN A 2 -47.99 -2.25 12.34
C GLN A 2 -47.65 -2.40 10.85
N PHE A 3 -46.67 -1.64 10.34
CA PHE A 3 -45.81 -2.07 9.24
C PHE A 3 -44.36 -1.70 9.56
N PHE A 4 -43.49 -2.70 9.39
CA PHE A 4 -42.09 -2.80 9.82
C PHE A 4 -41.10 -2.16 8.85
N GLY A 5 -39.92 -1.77 9.38
CA GLY A 5 -38.64 -1.60 8.68
C GLY A 5 -38.18 -0.14 8.61
N GLY A 6 -37.02 0.30 9.09
CA GLY A 6 -35.82 -0.37 9.59
C GLY A 6 -34.60 0.47 9.17
N SER A 7 -33.88 1.02 10.16
CA SER A 7 -32.46 1.44 10.16
C SER A 7 -31.93 2.51 9.17
N THR A 8 -31.58 3.67 9.76
CA THR A 8 -30.31 4.45 9.73
C THR A 8 -29.32 4.34 8.55
N THR A 9 -28.52 5.40 8.41
CA THR A 9 -27.26 5.62 7.63
C THR A 9 -27.53 6.34 6.29
N ALA A 10 -26.88 7.44 5.91
CA ALA A 10 -25.54 7.91 6.23
C ALA A 10 -25.44 9.44 6.06
N GLU A 11 -24.79 10.10 7.01
CA GLU A 11 -24.20 11.43 6.86
C GLU A 11 -22.68 11.31 6.89
N ALA A 12 -22.00 12.20 6.14
CA ALA A 12 -20.56 12.30 5.89
C ALA A 12 -19.99 11.24 4.92
N SER A 13 -19.23 11.57 3.87
CA SER A 13 -18.38 12.72 3.67
C SER A 13 -18.16 12.96 2.17
N LEU A 14 -18.06 14.23 1.80
CA LEU A 14 -17.86 14.74 0.44
C LEU A 14 -16.54 14.23 -0.17
N LEU A 15 -16.62 13.54 -1.32
CA LEU A 15 -15.57 13.55 -2.34
C LEU A 15 -16.24 13.71 -3.71
N PRO A 16 -15.93 14.76 -4.49
CA PRO A 16 -16.51 14.91 -5.83
C PRO A 16 -15.92 13.84 -6.75
N ALA A 17 -16.82 13.12 -7.43
CA ALA A 17 -16.49 12.09 -8.41
C ALA A 17 -15.54 12.65 -9.49
N ALA A 18 -14.36 12.03 -9.64
CA ALA A 18 -13.46 12.35 -10.74
C ALA A 18 -14.12 11.97 -12.08
N PRO A 19 -13.99 12.81 -13.13
CA PRO A 19 -14.72 12.65 -14.39
C PRO A 19 -14.23 11.42 -15.19
N PRO A 20 -15.14 10.72 -15.88
CA PRO A 20 -14.78 9.62 -16.77
C PRO A 20 -14.32 10.20 -18.11
N GLY A 21 -13.01 10.26 -18.35
CA GLY A 21 -12.52 10.77 -19.64
C GLY A 21 -11.03 11.00 -19.81
N THR A 22 -10.21 11.00 -18.75
CA THR A 22 -8.75 11.04 -18.93
C THR A 22 -8.24 9.64 -19.26
N GLY A 23 -8.04 9.40 -20.56
CA GLY A 23 -7.50 8.17 -21.10
C GLY A 23 -6.26 7.70 -20.36
N ALA A 24 -6.31 6.45 -19.91
CA ALA A 24 -5.14 5.68 -19.53
C ALA A 24 -4.31 5.34 -20.78
N SER A 25 -3.75 6.35 -21.45
CA SER A 25 -2.79 6.18 -22.56
C SER A 25 -1.37 6.57 -22.11
N GLY A 26 -0.95 6.04 -20.97
CA GLY A 26 0.39 6.30 -20.41
C GLY A 26 0.73 5.44 -19.19
N ALA A 27 -0.05 4.40 -18.90
CA ALA A 27 0.25 3.51 -17.79
C ALA A 27 1.39 2.56 -18.20
N GLY A 28 2.62 3.07 -18.18
CA GLY A 28 3.78 2.20 -18.02
C GLY A 28 3.55 1.28 -16.81
N ASN A 29 4.15 0.08 -16.83
CA ASN A 29 4.12 -0.90 -15.74
C ASN A 29 4.84 -0.36 -14.48
N ASN A 30 4.36 0.76 -13.95
CA ASN A 30 4.96 1.48 -12.84
C ASN A 30 4.24 1.01 -11.59
N ALA A 31 4.81 -0.02 -10.97
CA ALA A 31 4.31 -0.55 -9.72
C ALA A 31 4.73 0.36 -8.55
N ASN A 32 3.91 1.39 -8.27
CA ASN A 32 4.18 2.34 -7.20
C ASN A 32 3.60 1.85 -5.87
N MET A 33 4.48 1.57 -4.91
CA MET A 33 4.14 1.10 -3.56
C MET A 33 4.97 1.84 -2.52
N LEU A 34 4.33 2.26 -1.44
CA LEU A 34 4.96 2.89 -0.29
C LEU A 34 4.77 1.99 0.94
N TYR A 35 5.88 1.71 1.61
CA TYR A 35 5.91 0.97 2.87
C TYR A 35 6.54 1.82 3.96
N ILE A 36 5.92 1.85 5.13
CA ILE A 36 6.48 2.48 6.33
C ILE A 36 6.64 1.41 7.40
N PHE A 37 7.89 1.18 7.80
CA PHE A 37 8.24 0.21 8.85
C PHE A 37 8.74 0.92 10.10
N ASN A 38 8.37 0.38 11.26
CA ASN A 38 9.00 0.68 12.54
C ASN A 38 10.43 0.08 12.58
N ARG A 39 11.29 0.60 13.46
CA ARG A 39 12.56 -0.03 13.88
C ARG A 39 12.42 -1.51 14.28
N ALA A 40 11.28 -1.90 14.87
CA ALA A 40 10.98 -3.30 15.21
C ALA A 40 10.62 -4.18 13.99
N GLY A 41 10.53 -3.61 12.78
CA GLY A 41 10.16 -4.33 11.55
C GLY A 41 8.66 -4.51 11.32
N ILE A 42 7.82 -3.86 12.12
CA ILE A 42 6.37 -3.89 11.96
C ILE A 42 5.97 -2.88 10.86
N CYS A 43 5.16 -3.32 9.89
CA CYS A 43 4.59 -2.45 8.87
C CYS A 43 3.45 -1.61 9.48
N LEU A 44 3.64 -0.30 9.53
CA LEU A 44 2.66 0.66 10.07
C LEU A 44 1.71 1.14 8.98
N LEU A 45 2.23 1.36 7.77
CA LEU A 45 1.47 1.83 6.63
C LEU A 45 1.94 1.10 5.38
N TYR A 46 0.97 0.64 4.60
CA TYR A 46 1.16 0.16 3.25
C TYR A 46 0.20 0.91 2.32
N ARG A 47 0.74 1.55 1.28
CA ARG A 47 -0.04 2.25 0.27
C ARG A 47 0.40 1.82 -1.12
N GLU A 48 -0.56 1.42 -1.92
CA GLU A 48 -0.38 1.02 -3.31
C GLU A 48 -1.19 1.94 -4.22
N TRP A 49 -0.64 2.24 -5.40
CA TRP A 49 -1.37 3.02 -6.41
C TRP A 49 -1.70 2.19 -7.64
N ASN A 50 -0.71 1.48 -8.17
CA ASN A 50 -0.90 0.67 -9.38
C ASN A 50 -0.14 -0.65 -9.21
N ARG A 51 -0.81 -1.70 -8.71
CA ARG A 51 -0.20 -3.03 -8.59
C ARG A 51 -0.95 -4.00 -9.52
N PRO A 52 -0.44 -4.22 -10.76
CA PRO A 52 -1.12 -5.10 -11.72
C PRO A 52 -1.05 -6.59 -11.34
N LEU A 53 -0.08 -6.99 -10.49
CA LEU A 53 0.07 -8.38 -10.04
C LEU A 53 0.20 -8.47 -8.52
N ARG A 54 -0.69 -9.22 -7.88
CA ARG A 54 -0.55 -9.64 -6.48
C ARG A 54 -0.27 -11.14 -6.43
N THR A 55 0.89 -11.52 -5.92
CA THR A 55 1.31 -12.93 -5.85
C THR A 55 1.28 -13.50 -4.43
N LEU A 56 1.28 -12.62 -3.42
CA LEU A 56 1.46 -12.98 -2.01
C LEU A 56 0.47 -12.24 -1.13
N ASP A 57 0.18 -12.85 0.02
CA ASP A 57 -0.57 -12.20 1.08
C ASP A 57 0.19 -10.97 1.61
N PRO A 58 -0.51 -9.84 1.86
CA PRO A 58 0.14 -8.59 2.26
C PRO A 58 1.03 -8.76 3.50
N GLN A 59 0.61 -9.53 4.49
CA GLN A 59 1.40 -9.74 5.71
C GLN A 59 2.73 -10.46 5.44
N GLN A 60 2.75 -11.43 4.54
CA GLN A 60 3.96 -12.15 4.17
C GLN A 60 4.88 -11.26 3.32
N ASP A 61 4.29 -10.53 2.38
CA ASP A 61 5.02 -9.58 1.52
C ASP A 61 5.71 -8.49 2.35
N HIS A 62 5.04 -7.98 3.39
CA HIS A 62 5.62 -6.99 4.32
C HIS A 62 6.84 -7.53 5.07
N LYS A 63 6.78 -8.78 5.56
CA LYS A 63 7.90 -9.42 6.25
C LYS A 63 9.08 -9.65 5.29
N LEU A 64 8.80 -10.08 4.07
CA LEU A 64 9.83 -10.28 3.04
C LEU A 64 10.50 -8.96 2.65
N MET A 65 9.72 -7.90 2.42
CA MET A 65 10.23 -6.57 2.11
C MET A 65 11.09 -6.00 3.25
N PHE A 66 10.66 -6.15 4.51
CA PHE A 66 11.49 -5.73 5.63
C PHE A 66 12.79 -6.54 5.72
N GLY A 67 12.73 -7.86 5.51
CA GLY A 67 13.91 -8.73 5.46
C GLY A 67 14.92 -8.33 4.39
N LEU A 68 14.44 -7.97 3.20
CA LEU A 68 15.26 -7.44 2.10
C LEU A 68 15.94 -6.12 2.49
N LEU A 69 15.20 -5.18 3.06
CA LEU A 69 15.79 -3.91 3.51
C LEU A 69 16.85 -4.12 4.59
N PHE A 70 16.62 -5.06 5.52
CA PHE A 70 17.57 -5.39 6.57
C PHE A 70 18.84 -6.04 6.03
N SER A 71 18.72 -6.95 5.06
CA SER A 71 19.87 -7.59 4.42
C SER A 71 20.66 -6.57 3.59
N LEU A 72 19.99 -5.69 2.85
CA LEU A 72 20.62 -4.60 2.10
C LEU A 72 21.38 -3.65 3.01
N ARG A 73 20.78 -3.22 4.13
CA ARG A 73 21.47 -2.36 5.11
C ARG A 73 22.77 -3.00 5.60
N SER A 74 22.72 -4.29 5.94
CA SER A 74 23.88 -5.03 6.43
C SER A 74 24.93 -5.22 5.33
N PHE A 75 24.49 -5.39 4.09
CA PHE A 75 25.34 -5.53 2.92
C PHE A 75 26.05 -4.21 2.58
N THR A 76 25.32 -3.09 2.52
CA THR A 76 25.89 -1.76 2.29
C THR A 76 26.91 -1.40 3.37
N ALA A 77 26.62 -1.71 4.64
CA ALA A 77 27.56 -1.49 5.74
C ALA A 77 28.87 -2.30 5.61
N LYS A 78 28.84 -3.44 4.90
CA LYS A 78 30.04 -4.27 4.66
C LYS A 78 30.80 -3.87 3.39
N ILE A 79 30.18 -3.10 2.50
CA ILE A 79 30.75 -2.70 1.20
C ILE A 79 31.26 -1.27 1.22
N ASP A 80 30.72 -0.43 2.10
CA ASP A 80 31.16 0.94 2.26
C ASP A 80 32.67 0.97 2.58
N PRO A 81 33.50 1.52 1.66
CA PRO A 81 34.96 1.50 1.81
C PRO A 81 35.46 2.54 2.81
N THR A 82 34.57 3.36 3.38
CA THR A 82 34.91 4.43 4.33
C THR A 82 34.71 4.04 5.80
N VAL A 83 34.17 2.84 6.06
CA VAL A 83 34.02 2.25 7.40
C VAL A 83 35.08 1.19 7.66
#